data_AF-A0A7X8E8R0-F1
#
_entry.id   AF-A0A7X8E8R0-F1
#
_cell.length_a   1.000
_cell.length_b   1.000
_cell.length_c   1.000
_cell.angle_alpha   90.00
_cell.angle_beta   90.00
_cell.angle_gamma   90.00
#
_symmetry.space_group_name_H-M   'P 1'
#
loop_
_entity.id
_entity.type
_entity.pdbx_description
1 polymer ?
#
loop_
_entity_poly.entity_id
_entity_poly.type
_entity_poly.pdbx_seq_one_letter_code
_entity_poly.pdbx_strand_id
1 'polypeptide(L)'
;MRKYGYKYIAALAIALLLVGYGLGKQVGAGGFLPGSKEDPLVSKSYVDHQITSEVKDLQQQVVKLNDQIQRLEKQLGGSIGPDPRPPVKGDIIKLTIGSRTAYIGGRAQEIEVPPILSNGYTMLPLRFVGETLGASFDFESKTKTVTFKTASRTVKLRIGERTAQVDGKDVRLDKPAEITSGRTLVPLRFVGESLGAGVDWDNAKKMVTITP
;
A
#
# COMPACT_ATOMS: atom_id res chain seq x y z
N MET A 1 52.52 75.22 14.36
CA MET A 1 52.41 73.79 14.72
C MET A 1 51.00 73.28 14.40
N ARG A 2 50.87 72.28 13.50
CA ARG A 2 49.78 71.26 13.41
C ARG A 2 49.74 70.70 11.98
N LYS A 3 50.64 69.74 11.67
CA LYS A 3 50.69 69.01 10.38
C LYS A 3 50.48 67.49 10.51
N TYR A 4 49.89 67.02 11.61
CA TYR A 4 49.78 65.57 11.90
C TYR A 4 48.34 65.03 12.08
N GLY A 5 47.29 65.82 11.82
CA GLY A 5 45.90 65.42 12.11
C GLY A 5 45.25 64.39 11.17
N TYR A 6 45.59 64.37 9.88
CA TYR A 6 44.82 63.59 8.89
C TYR A 6 45.27 62.12 8.74
N LYS A 7 46.49 61.76 9.15
CA LYS A 7 47.00 60.38 9.00
C LYS A 7 46.29 59.38 9.92
N TYR A 8 45.84 59.83 11.10
CA TYR A 8 45.13 58.98 12.06
C TYR A 8 43.64 58.79 11.70
N ILE A 9 43.02 59.78 11.06
CA ILE A 9 41.60 59.72 10.67
C ILE A 9 41.40 58.72 9.50
N ALA A 10 42.32 58.71 8.53
CA ALA A 10 42.28 57.75 7.43
C ALA A 10 42.54 56.31 7.90
N ALA A 11 43.47 56.11 8.84
CA ALA A 11 43.74 54.79 9.42
C ALA A 11 42.55 54.25 10.23
N LEU A 12 41.83 55.11 10.95
CA LEU A 12 40.64 54.73 11.72
C LEU A 12 39.47 54.31 10.81
N ALA A 13 39.29 55.00 9.68
CA ALA A 13 38.23 54.68 8.73
C ALA A 13 38.45 53.32 8.01
N ILE A 14 39.70 53.00 7.67
CA ILE A 14 40.05 51.71 7.05
C ILE A 14 39.92 50.56 8.07
N ALA A 15 40.29 50.79 9.33
CA ALA A 15 40.11 49.80 10.39
C ALA A 15 38.62 49.50 10.67
N LEU A 16 37.75 50.51 10.63
CA LEU A 16 36.29 50.32 10.79
C LEU A 16 35.65 49.57 9.60
N LEU A 17 36.13 49.81 8.38
CA LEU A 17 35.68 49.09 7.19
C LEU A 17 36.08 47.60 7.20
N LEU A 18 37.27 47.27 7.69
CA LEU A 18 37.73 45.87 7.77
C LEU A 18 37.05 45.07 8.89
N VAL A 19 36.73 45.69 10.03
CA VAL A 19 35.97 45.04 11.12
C VAL A 19 34.52 44.79 10.73
N GLY A 20 33.91 45.67 9.93
CA GLY A 20 32.55 45.46 9.40
C GLY A 20 32.42 44.24 8.48
N TYR A 21 33.46 43.89 7.73
CA TYR A 21 33.45 42.74 6.81
C TYR A 21 33.62 41.39 7.55
N GLY A 22 34.29 41.38 8.70
CA GLY A 22 34.53 40.15 9.49
C GLY A 22 33.37 39.73 10.41
N LEU A 23 32.46 40.65 10.75
CA LEU A 23 31.33 40.40 11.67
C LEU A 23 29.94 40.53 11.03
N GLY A 24 29.86 40.96 9.77
CA GLY A 24 28.61 40.95 9.02
C GLY A 24 28.22 39.52 8.64
N LYS A 25 27.07 39.03 9.13
CA LYS A 25 26.47 37.80 8.59
C LYS A 25 26.33 37.97 7.07
N GLN A 26 26.93 37.06 6.28
CA GLN A 26 26.64 36.98 4.85
C GLN A 26 25.13 36.72 4.70
N VAL A 27 24.38 37.73 4.28
CA VAL A 27 22.99 37.56 3.84
C VAL A 27 23.03 37.12 2.38
N GLY A 28 22.95 35.82 2.15
CA GLY A 28 22.69 35.30 0.81
C GLY A 28 21.30 35.74 0.40
N ALA A 29 21.18 36.58 -0.63
CA ALA A 29 19.89 36.85 -1.26
C ALA A 29 19.49 35.61 -2.08
N GLY A 30 18.89 34.63 -1.41
CA GLY A 30 18.15 33.57 -2.09
C GLY A 30 16.95 34.21 -2.79
N GLY A 31 16.97 34.25 -4.11
CA GLY A 31 15.80 34.71 -4.87
C GLY A 31 14.60 33.81 -4.58
N PHE A 32 13.41 34.40 -4.45
CA PHE A 32 12.19 33.65 -4.27
C PHE A 32 11.94 32.74 -5.48
N LEU A 33 11.71 31.45 -5.21
CA LEU A 33 11.33 30.50 -6.25
C LEU A 33 9.85 30.73 -6.61
N PRO A 34 9.49 30.91 -7.90
CA PRO A 34 8.11 31.04 -8.33
C PRO A 34 7.26 29.84 -7.87
N GLY A 35 6.13 30.10 -7.22
CA GLY A 35 5.22 29.10 -6.64
C GLY A 35 5.64 28.53 -5.27
N SER A 36 6.72 29.03 -4.66
CA SER A 36 7.12 28.63 -3.30
C SER A 36 6.34 29.38 -2.21
N LYS A 37 6.44 28.92 -0.95
CA LYS A 37 5.76 29.53 0.21
C LYS A 37 6.15 30.99 0.47
N GLU A 38 7.25 31.43 -0.12
CA GLU A 38 7.82 32.77 0.04
C GLU A 38 7.65 33.62 -1.24
N ASP A 39 6.90 33.14 -2.24
CA ASP A 39 6.65 33.86 -3.49
C ASP A 39 5.69 35.06 -3.28
N PRO A 40 6.12 36.31 -3.58
CA PRO A 40 5.29 37.50 -3.41
C PRO A 40 4.06 37.54 -4.34
N LEU A 41 4.03 36.76 -5.43
CA LEU A 41 2.88 36.70 -6.34
C LEU A 41 1.80 35.73 -5.88
N VAL A 42 2.12 34.78 -4.98
CA VAL A 42 1.20 33.72 -4.55
C VAL A 42 1.18 33.67 -3.03
N SER A 43 0.19 34.33 -2.43
CA SER A 43 0.05 34.30 -0.96
C SER A 43 -0.35 32.90 -0.48
N LYS A 44 0.24 32.45 0.64
CA LYS A 44 -0.14 31.18 1.30
C LYS A 44 -1.65 31.07 1.52
N SER A 45 -2.32 32.19 1.82
CA SER A 45 -3.77 32.24 1.97
C SER A 45 -4.53 31.93 0.68
N TYR A 46 -4.01 32.28 -0.50
CA TYR A 46 -4.66 32.01 -1.79
C TYR A 46 -4.55 30.52 -2.16
N VAL A 47 -3.38 29.92 -1.95
CA VAL A 47 -3.14 28.48 -2.18
C VAL A 47 -3.89 27.65 -1.15
N ASP A 48 -3.79 28.01 0.13
CA ASP A 48 -4.52 27.33 1.20
C ASP A 48 -6.03 27.46 0.94
N HIS A 49 -6.55 28.62 0.52
CA HIS A 49 -7.98 28.77 0.21
C HIS A 49 -8.42 27.91 -0.98
N GLN A 50 -7.65 27.87 -2.07
CA GLN A 50 -8.04 27.16 -3.29
C GLN A 50 -7.87 25.64 -3.15
N ILE A 51 -6.78 25.17 -2.53
CA ILE A 51 -6.60 23.76 -2.20
C ILE A 51 -7.66 23.34 -1.18
N THR A 52 -7.91 24.15 -0.15
CA THR A 52 -8.95 23.82 0.84
C THR A 52 -10.33 23.83 0.20
N SER A 53 -10.65 24.74 -0.72
CA SER A 53 -11.94 24.75 -1.39
C SER A 53 -12.13 23.57 -2.32
N GLU A 54 -11.14 23.24 -3.16
CA GLU A 54 -11.24 22.10 -4.07
C GLU A 54 -11.22 20.76 -3.31
N VAL A 55 -10.38 20.62 -2.29
CA VAL A 55 -10.36 19.43 -1.43
C VAL A 55 -11.66 19.31 -0.64
N LYS A 56 -12.24 20.42 -0.16
CA LYS A 56 -13.54 20.42 0.53
C LYS A 56 -14.67 20.03 -0.42
N ASP A 57 -14.66 20.53 -1.65
CA ASP A 57 -15.66 20.18 -2.66
C ASP A 57 -15.54 18.71 -3.06
N LEU A 58 -14.32 18.19 -3.21
CA LEU A 58 -14.08 16.76 -3.44
C LEU A 58 -14.50 15.91 -2.24
N GLN A 59 -14.24 16.35 -1.00
CA GLN A 59 -14.71 15.67 0.21
C GLN A 59 -16.24 15.66 0.27
N GLN A 60 -16.90 16.75 -0.09
CA GLN A 60 -18.34 16.83 -0.19
C GLN A 60 -18.90 15.93 -1.30
N GLN A 61 -18.21 15.84 -2.44
CA GLN A 61 -18.58 14.90 -3.50
C GLN A 61 -18.45 13.45 -3.04
N VAL A 62 -17.40 13.10 -2.29
CA VAL A 62 -17.24 11.76 -1.70
C VAL A 62 -18.37 11.45 -0.72
N VAL A 63 -18.71 12.39 0.17
CA VAL A 63 -19.84 12.21 1.11
C VAL A 63 -21.16 12.05 0.35
N LYS A 64 -21.41 12.87 -0.66
CA LYS A 64 -22.61 12.78 -1.49
C LYS A 64 -22.69 11.46 -2.25
N LEU A 65 -21.56 10.97 -2.76
CA LEU A 65 -21.49 9.68 -3.44
C LEU A 65 -21.75 8.53 -2.48
N ASN A 66 -21.20 8.58 -1.26
CA ASN A 66 -21.50 7.61 -0.22
C ASN A 66 -22.99 7.61 0.15
N ASP A 67 -23.61 8.79 0.29
CA ASP A 67 -25.05 8.90 0.52
C ASP A 67 -25.87 8.35 -0.64
N GLN A 68 -25.43 8.56 -1.88
CA GLN A 68 -26.07 8.00 -3.07
C GLN A 68 -25.97 6.48 -3.09
N ILE A 69 -24.81 5.91 -2.75
CA ILE A 69 -24.61 4.48 -2.59
C ILE A 69 -25.61 3.95 -1.56
N GLN A 70 -25.67 4.53 -0.36
CA GLN A 70 -26.59 4.11 0.71
C GLN A 70 -28.07 4.13 0.28
N ARG A 71 -28.48 5.14 -0.50
CA ARG A 71 -29.85 5.25 -1.02
C ARG A 71 -30.14 4.20 -2.08
N LEU A 72 -29.20 3.95 -2.99
CA LEU A 72 -29.30 2.90 -4.00
C LEU A 72 -29.37 1.51 -3.36
N GLU A 73 -28.57 1.26 -2.32
CA GLU A 73 -28.60 0.03 -1.52
C GLU A 73 -29.97 -0.21 -0.87
N LYS A 74 -30.60 0.86 -0.37
CA LYS A 74 -31.95 0.80 0.22
C LYS A 74 -33.04 0.57 -0.83
N GLN A 75 -32.90 1.18 -2.01
CA GLN A 75 -33.83 1.01 -3.14
C GLN A 75 -33.76 -0.39 -3.75
N LEU A 76 -32.59 -1.04 -3.68
CA LEU A 76 -32.38 -2.43 -4.08
C LEU A 76 -32.79 -3.45 -2.99
N GLY A 77 -33.54 -3.01 -1.96
CA GLY A 77 -34.18 -3.91 -0.99
C GLY A 77 -33.21 -4.62 -0.04
N GLY A 78 -32.21 -3.93 0.50
CA GLY A 78 -31.35 -4.47 1.57
C GLY A 78 -30.39 -5.59 1.12
N SER A 79 -30.26 -5.82 -0.19
CA SER A 79 -29.39 -6.87 -0.74
C SER A 79 -27.90 -6.48 -0.85
N ILE A 80 -27.53 -5.32 -0.30
CA ILE A 80 -26.14 -4.85 -0.19
C ILE A 80 -25.81 -4.49 1.29
N GLY A 81 -26.38 -5.23 2.25
CA GLY A 81 -25.56 -5.63 3.41
C GLY A 81 -24.49 -6.63 2.94
N PRO A 82 -23.69 -7.26 3.82
CA PRO A 82 -23.09 -8.54 3.44
C PRO A 82 -24.23 -9.40 2.88
N ASP A 83 -24.18 -9.67 1.57
CA ASP A 83 -25.19 -10.47 0.89
C ASP A 83 -25.34 -11.76 1.70
N PRO A 84 -26.54 -12.12 2.19
CA PRO A 84 -26.72 -13.36 2.96
C PRO A 84 -26.45 -14.59 2.09
N ARG A 85 -26.27 -14.43 0.77
CA ARG A 85 -25.72 -15.46 -0.09
C ARG A 85 -24.23 -15.65 0.23
N PRO A 86 -23.80 -16.88 0.56
CA PRO A 86 -22.38 -17.16 0.75
C PRO A 86 -21.58 -16.77 -0.51
N PRO A 87 -20.28 -16.43 -0.38
CA PRO A 87 -19.39 -16.19 -1.51
C PRO A 87 -19.62 -17.25 -2.59
N VAL A 88 -19.93 -16.82 -3.81
CA VAL A 88 -20.24 -17.76 -4.88
C VAL A 88 -18.91 -18.34 -5.34
N LYS A 89 -18.81 -19.67 -5.31
CA LYS A 89 -17.69 -20.39 -5.91
C LYS A 89 -17.51 -19.88 -7.34
N GLY A 90 -16.41 -19.19 -7.63
CA GLY A 90 -16.19 -18.59 -8.95
C GLY A 90 -15.98 -17.07 -8.95
N ASP A 91 -16.07 -16.39 -7.82
CA ASP A 91 -15.90 -14.94 -7.77
C ASP A 91 -14.43 -14.51 -7.92
N ILE A 92 -14.20 -13.40 -8.63
CA ILE A 92 -12.87 -12.78 -8.78
C ILE A 92 -12.42 -12.26 -7.42
N ILE A 93 -11.22 -12.64 -7.01
CA ILE A 93 -10.59 -12.21 -5.76
C ILE A 93 -9.58 -11.11 -6.07
N LYS A 94 -9.66 -9.98 -5.38
CA LYS A 94 -8.65 -8.91 -5.44
C LYS A 94 -8.04 -8.69 -4.07
N LEU A 95 -6.71 -8.71 -4.03
CA LEU A 95 -5.91 -8.66 -2.83
C LEU A 95 -4.83 -7.59 -3.01
N THR A 96 -4.73 -6.63 -2.09
CA THR A 96 -3.70 -5.58 -2.15
C THR A 96 -2.64 -5.84 -1.10
N ILE A 97 -1.36 -5.73 -1.47
CA ILE A 97 -0.25 -5.94 -0.53
C ILE A 97 -0.38 -5.00 0.67
N GLY A 98 -0.29 -5.56 1.88
CA GLY A 98 -0.40 -4.83 3.15
C GLY A 98 -1.82 -4.46 3.57
N SER A 99 -2.83 -4.69 2.73
CA SER A 99 -4.23 -4.39 3.05
C SER A 99 -4.94 -5.59 3.66
N ARG A 100 -5.63 -5.38 4.78
CA ARG A 100 -6.57 -6.35 5.38
C ARG A 100 -7.95 -6.33 4.71
N THR A 101 -8.15 -5.51 3.70
CA THR A 101 -9.37 -5.50 2.91
C THR A 101 -9.12 -6.23 1.60
N ALA A 102 -9.76 -7.38 1.44
CA ALA A 102 -9.87 -8.12 0.20
C ALA A 102 -11.18 -7.77 -0.50
N TYR A 103 -11.27 -8.02 -1.81
CA TYR A 103 -12.53 -7.93 -2.55
C TYR A 103 -12.87 -9.26 -3.19
N ILE A 104 -14.10 -9.75 -3.00
CA ILE A 104 -14.62 -10.97 -3.64
C ILE A 104 -15.83 -10.57 -4.46
N GLY A 105 -15.78 -10.72 -5.79
CA GLY A 105 -16.87 -10.30 -6.67
C GLY A 105 -17.21 -8.81 -6.55
N GLY A 106 -16.23 -7.99 -6.16
CA GLY A 106 -16.40 -6.55 -5.90
C GLY A 106 -16.80 -6.18 -4.48
N ARG A 107 -17.09 -7.14 -3.59
CA ARG A 107 -17.47 -6.89 -2.19
C ARG A 107 -16.26 -6.88 -1.28
N ALA A 108 -16.16 -5.86 -0.43
CA ALA A 108 -15.11 -5.78 0.58
C ALA A 108 -15.29 -6.86 1.65
N GLN A 109 -14.22 -7.57 1.96
CA GLN A 109 -14.14 -8.58 3.00
C GLN A 109 -12.87 -8.33 3.82
N GLU A 110 -13.01 -8.27 5.13
CA GLU A 110 -11.86 -8.18 6.02
C GLU A 110 -11.18 -9.55 6.15
N ILE A 111 -9.85 -9.56 6.10
CA ILE A 111 -8.99 -10.72 6.27
C ILE A 111 -8.02 -10.50 7.44
N GLU A 112 -7.75 -11.56 8.19
CA GLU A 112 -6.91 -11.49 9.39
C GLU A 112 -5.46 -11.09 9.07
N VAL A 113 -4.93 -11.64 7.98
CA VAL A 113 -3.54 -11.44 7.55
C VAL A 113 -3.52 -10.96 6.11
N PRO A 114 -2.93 -9.78 5.85
CA PRO A 114 -2.85 -9.24 4.49
C PRO A 114 -1.86 -10.05 3.64
N PRO A 115 -1.98 -10.00 2.30
CA PRO A 115 -0.89 -10.35 1.41
C PRO A 115 0.36 -9.55 1.75
N ILE A 116 1.53 -10.17 1.66
CA ILE A 116 2.81 -9.49 1.94
C ILE A 116 3.78 -9.66 0.78
N LEU A 117 4.68 -8.70 0.63
CA LEU A 117 5.87 -8.87 -0.18
C LEU A 117 7.01 -9.31 0.75
N SER A 118 7.58 -10.49 0.49
CA SER A 118 8.64 -11.04 1.32
C SER A 118 9.75 -11.63 0.45
N ASN A 119 10.94 -11.03 0.54
CA ASN A 119 12.12 -11.36 -0.26
C ASN A 119 11.86 -11.35 -1.78
N GLY A 120 11.07 -10.38 -2.26
CA GLY A 120 10.71 -10.25 -3.66
C GLY A 120 9.57 -11.17 -4.12
N TYR A 121 9.01 -11.99 -3.23
CA TYR A 121 7.86 -12.85 -3.53
C TYR A 121 6.58 -12.29 -2.92
N THR A 122 5.52 -12.26 -3.71
CA THR A 122 4.16 -12.01 -3.22
C THR A 122 3.65 -13.26 -2.52
N MET A 123 3.36 -13.13 -1.24
CA MET A 123 2.87 -14.20 -0.37
C MET A 123 1.40 -13.94 -0.04
N LEU A 124 0.56 -14.95 -0.23
CA LEU A 124 -0.88 -14.86 -0.06
C LEU A 124 -1.40 -15.74 1.08
N PRO A 125 -2.46 -15.31 1.80
CA PRO A 125 -3.12 -16.15 2.79
C PRO A 125 -3.80 -17.35 2.14
N LEU A 126 -3.18 -18.52 2.28
CA LEU A 126 -3.56 -19.75 1.58
C LEU A 126 -5.03 -20.12 1.81
N ARG A 127 -5.47 -20.13 3.08
CA ARG A 127 -6.82 -20.55 3.46
C ARG A 127 -7.88 -19.63 2.86
N PHE A 128 -7.71 -18.31 3.01
CA PHE A 128 -8.67 -17.33 2.50
C PHE A 128 -8.87 -17.49 0.98
N VAL A 129 -7.77 -17.56 0.23
CA VAL A 129 -7.83 -17.72 -1.22
C VAL A 129 -8.42 -19.07 -1.60
N GLY A 130 -7.94 -20.15 -0.98
CA GLY A 130 -8.40 -21.50 -1.28
C GLY A 130 -9.88 -21.70 -0.97
N GLU A 131 -10.36 -21.28 0.20
CA GLU A 131 -11.78 -21.43 0.59
C GLU A 131 -12.69 -20.64 -0.35
N THR A 132 -12.27 -19.45 -0.77
CA THR A 132 -13.01 -18.65 -1.76
C THR A 132 -13.08 -19.36 -3.11
N LEU A 133 -12.06 -20.12 -3.48
CA LEU A 133 -12.03 -20.99 -4.66
C LEU A 133 -12.68 -22.37 -4.44
N GLY A 134 -13.27 -22.62 -3.27
CA GLY A 134 -13.95 -23.87 -2.93
C GLY A 134 -13.03 -25.00 -2.49
N ALA A 135 -11.81 -24.69 -2.03
CA ALA A 135 -10.92 -25.65 -1.42
C ALA A 135 -11.31 -25.93 0.04
N SER A 136 -11.20 -27.19 0.43
CA SER A 136 -11.28 -27.64 1.83
C SER A 136 -9.87 -27.81 2.39
N PHE A 137 -9.71 -27.60 3.70
CA PHE A 137 -8.41 -27.62 4.37
C PHE A 137 -8.40 -28.57 5.55
N ASP A 138 -7.27 -29.26 5.70
CA ASP A 138 -6.89 -30.03 6.88
C ASP A 138 -5.48 -29.61 7.31
N PHE A 139 -5.22 -29.59 8.62
CA PHE A 139 -3.93 -29.18 9.16
C PHE A 139 -3.45 -30.17 10.23
N GLU A 140 -2.33 -30.83 9.93
CA GLU A 140 -1.63 -31.68 10.89
C GLU A 140 -0.55 -30.87 11.63
N SER A 141 -0.84 -30.56 12.90
CA SER A 141 0.00 -29.70 13.73
C SER A 141 1.38 -30.30 14.03
N LYS A 142 1.49 -31.63 14.19
CA LYS A 142 2.76 -32.29 14.54
C LYS A 142 3.80 -32.14 13.42
N THR A 143 3.34 -32.24 12.18
CA THR A 143 4.21 -32.21 10.99
C THR A 143 4.24 -30.83 10.32
N LYS A 144 3.38 -29.91 10.77
CA LYS A 144 3.10 -28.60 10.13
C LYS A 144 2.70 -28.77 8.66
N THR A 145 1.84 -29.74 8.41
CA THR A 145 1.39 -30.09 7.06
C THR A 145 -0.01 -29.54 6.84
N VAL A 146 -0.17 -28.72 5.82
CA VAL A 146 -1.47 -28.30 5.29
C VAL A 146 -1.82 -29.23 4.15
N THR A 147 -2.96 -29.90 4.25
CA THR A 147 -3.55 -30.62 3.12
C THR A 147 -4.76 -29.84 2.64
N PHE A 148 -4.87 -29.57 1.35
CA PHE A 148 -6.06 -28.96 0.80
C PHE A 148 -6.57 -29.67 -0.44
N LYS A 149 -7.89 -29.67 -0.61
CA LYS A 149 -8.57 -30.38 -1.69
C LYS A 149 -9.53 -29.44 -2.39
N THR A 150 -9.41 -29.35 -3.70
CA THR A 150 -10.40 -28.74 -4.60
C THR A 150 -11.25 -29.84 -5.23
N ALA A 151 -12.17 -29.47 -6.12
CA ALA A 151 -12.95 -30.46 -6.88
C ALA A 151 -12.08 -31.36 -7.78
N SER A 152 -10.88 -30.92 -8.17
CA SER A 152 -10.02 -31.59 -9.15
C SER A 152 -8.65 -31.98 -8.63
N ARG A 153 -8.19 -31.42 -7.51
CA ARG A 153 -6.81 -31.61 -7.02
C ARG A 153 -6.74 -31.84 -5.52
N THR A 154 -5.75 -32.63 -5.12
CA THR A 154 -5.31 -32.78 -3.73
C THR A 154 -3.88 -32.30 -3.60
N VAL A 155 -3.65 -31.39 -2.65
CA VAL A 155 -2.35 -30.79 -2.43
C VAL A 155 -1.93 -31.00 -0.98
N LYS A 156 -0.69 -31.45 -0.77
CA LYS A 156 -0.06 -31.58 0.55
C LYS A 156 1.18 -30.70 0.59
N LEU A 157 1.17 -29.74 1.50
CA LEU A 157 2.21 -28.73 1.66
C LEU A 157 2.73 -28.79 3.10
N ARG A 158 4.04 -28.99 3.26
CA ARG A 158 4.69 -28.87 4.56
C ARG A 158 5.29 -27.47 4.71
N ILE A 159 4.91 -26.78 5.79
CA ILE A 159 5.36 -25.42 6.05
C ILE A 159 6.87 -25.40 6.31
N GLY A 160 7.58 -24.46 5.69
CA GLY A 160 9.05 -24.34 5.75
C GLY A 160 9.81 -25.12 4.67
N GLU A 161 9.14 -26.03 3.96
CA GLU A 161 9.75 -26.78 2.86
C GLU A 161 9.58 -26.06 1.51
N ARG A 162 10.51 -26.32 0.58
CA ARG A 162 10.43 -25.85 -0.82
C ARG A 162 9.70 -26.81 -1.75
N THR A 163 9.16 -27.90 -1.23
CA THR A 163 8.49 -28.92 -2.03
C THR A 163 7.11 -29.19 -1.43
N ALA A 164 6.11 -29.27 -2.30
CA ALA A 164 4.76 -29.74 -1.99
C ALA A 164 4.41 -30.91 -2.92
N GLN A 165 3.37 -31.66 -2.57
CA GLN A 165 2.81 -32.69 -3.43
C GLN A 165 1.49 -32.20 -4.01
N VAL A 166 1.36 -32.21 -5.33
CA VAL A 166 0.12 -31.94 -6.07
C VAL A 166 -0.28 -33.23 -6.77
N ASP A 167 -1.41 -33.80 -6.40
CA ASP A 167 -1.90 -35.10 -6.90
C ASP A 167 -0.85 -36.22 -6.81
N GLY A 168 -0.10 -36.22 -5.70
CA GLY A 168 0.96 -37.19 -5.42
C GLY A 168 2.30 -36.93 -6.14
N LYS A 169 2.39 -35.89 -6.98
CA LYS A 169 3.64 -35.48 -7.66
C LYS A 169 4.31 -34.34 -6.92
N ASP A 170 5.63 -34.41 -6.77
CA ASP A 170 6.40 -33.34 -6.15
C ASP A 170 6.46 -32.11 -7.07
N VAL A 171 6.12 -30.96 -6.50
CA VAL A 171 6.17 -29.63 -7.12
C VAL A 171 7.00 -28.71 -6.25
N ARG A 172 7.94 -28.00 -6.87
CA ARG A 172 8.83 -27.06 -6.18
C ARG A 172 8.17 -25.69 -6.06
N LEU A 173 8.27 -25.10 -4.87
CA LEU A 173 7.88 -23.71 -4.60
C LEU A 173 9.09 -22.80 -4.79
N ASP A 174 8.86 -21.60 -5.34
CA ASP A 174 9.91 -20.59 -5.46
C ASP A 174 10.39 -20.09 -4.10
N LYS A 175 9.46 -19.99 -3.15
CA LYS A 175 9.71 -19.67 -1.75
C LYS A 175 8.93 -20.62 -0.84
N PRO A 176 9.52 -21.11 0.26
CA PRO A 176 8.80 -21.92 1.23
C PRO A 176 7.52 -21.25 1.72
N ALA A 177 6.50 -22.04 2.01
CA ALA A 177 5.35 -21.57 2.76
C ALA A 177 5.76 -21.18 4.18
N GLU A 178 5.20 -20.09 4.70
CA GLU A 178 5.57 -19.52 6.00
C GLU A 178 4.33 -19.24 6.84
N ILE A 179 4.48 -19.25 8.17
CA ILE A 179 3.40 -18.82 9.07
C ILE A 179 3.67 -17.37 9.46
N THR A 180 2.71 -16.50 9.16
CA THR A 180 2.70 -15.10 9.64
C THR A 180 1.42 -14.87 10.42
N SER A 181 1.55 -14.40 11.67
CA SER A 181 0.40 -14.12 12.55
C SER A 181 -0.62 -15.26 12.63
N GLY A 182 -0.15 -16.51 12.71
CA GLY A 182 -1.02 -17.69 12.81
C GLY A 182 -1.74 -18.10 11.52
N ARG A 183 -1.36 -17.55 10.36
CA ARG A 183 -1.87 -17.93 9.04
C ARG A 183 -0.75 -18.39 8.13
N THR A 184 -1.02 -19.44 7.34
CA THR A 184 -0.08 -19.95 6.34
C THR A 184 -0.13 -19.06 5.10
N LEU A 185 1.03 -18.50 4.75
CA LEU A 185 1.23 -17.74 3.53
C LEU A 185 2.01 -18.58 2.52
N VAL A 186 1.62 -18.49 1.25
CA VAL A 186 2.22 -19.23 0.14
C VAL A 186 2.55 -18.30 -1.03
N PRO A 187 3.53 -18.65 -1.88
CA PRO A 187 3.84 -17.86 -3.06
C PRO A 187 2.66 -17.78 -4.02
N LEU A 188 2.45 -16.58 -4.59
CA LEU A 188 1.42 -16.27 -5.57
C LEU A 188 1.34 -17.30 -6.72
N ARG A 189 2.49 -17.67 -7.28
CA ARG A 189 2.57 -18.62 -8.39
C ARG A 189 2.04 -20.00 -8.03
N PHE A 190 2.44 -20.49 -6.85
CA PHE A 190 2.00 -21.79 -6.35
C PHE A 190 0.47 -21.84 -6.18
N VAL A 191 -0.15 -20.75 -5.72
CA VAL A 191 -1.62 -20.67 -5.60
C VAL A 191 -2.30 -20.89 -6.95
N GLY A 192 -1.87 -20.16 -7.99
CA GLY A 192 -2.46 -20.29 -9.33
C GLY A 192 -2.31 -21.70 -9.90
N GLU A 193 -1.11 -22.25 -9.84
CA GLU A 193 -0.81 -23.59 -10.37
C GLU A 193 -1.55 -24.70 -9.61
N SER A 194 -1.50 -24.67 -8.27
CA SER A 194 -2.03 -25.75 -7.44
C SER A 194 -3.55 -25.72 -7.32
N LEU A 195 -4.18 -24.54 -7.33
CA LEU A 195 -5.64 -24.40 -7.29
C LEU A 195 -6.28 -24.37 -8.68
N GLY A 196 -5.49 -24.25 -9.75
CA GLY A 196 -6.00 -24.17 -11.13
C GLY A 196 -6.63 -22.82 -11.45
N ALA A 197 -6.22 -21.77 -10.73
CA ALA A 197 -6.74 -20.42 -10.86
C ALA A 197 -5.83 -19.57 -11.76
N GLY A 198 -6.44 -18.66 -12.52
CA GLY A 198 -5.72 -17.56 -13.17
C GLY A 198 -5.25 -16.55 -12.15
N VAL A 199 -4.03 -16.05 -12.32
CA VAL A 199 -3.42 -15.10 -11.39
C VAL A 199 -2.75 -13.98 -12.16
N ASP A 200 -3.11 -12.75 -11.82
CA ASP A 200 -2.55 -11.53 -12.39
C ASP A 200 -1.99 -10.61 -11.30
N TRP A 201 -0.91 -9.91 -11.63
CA TRP A 201 -0.22 -8.99 -10.73
C TRP A 201 -0.12 -7.60 -11.34
N ASP A 202 -0.82 -6.64 -10.73
CA ASP A 202 -0.70 -5.21 -11.03
C ASP A 202 0.37 -4.58 -10.12
N ASN A 203 1.54 -4.34 -10.69
CA ASN A 203 2.67 -3.77 -9.96
C ASN A 203 2.44 -2.31 -9.52
N ALA A 204 1.64 -1.53 -10.26
CA ALA A 204 1.36 -0.13 -9.95
C ALA A 204 0.44 -0.01 -8.73
N LYS A 205 -0.59 -0.86 -8.67
CA LYS A 205 -1.54 -0.91 -7.55
C LYS A 205 -1.10 -1.84 -6.41
N LYS A 206 -0.01 -2.59 -6.60
CA LYS A 206 0.41 -3.68 -5.72
C LYS A 206 -0.74 -4.64 -5.43
N MET A 207 -1.44 -5.03 -6.50
CA MET A 207 -2.68 -5.78 -6.42
C MET A 207 -2.54 -7.12 -7.13
N VAL A 208 -2.98 -8.17 -6.46
CA VAL A 208 -3.18 -9.50 -7.03
C VAL A 208 -4.64 -9.64 -7.41
N THR A 209 -4.90 -10.10 -8.62
CA THR A 209 -6.22 -10.56 -9.07
C THR A 209 -6.17 -12.06 -9.28
N ILE A 210 -7.14 -12.79 -8.71
CA ILE A 210 -7.27 -14.25 -8.85
C ILE A 210 -8.61 -14.53 -9.50
N THR A 211 -8.57 -15.30 -10.57
CA THR A 211 -9.75 -15.77 -11.30
C THR A 211 -9.85 -17.29 -11.18
N PRO A 212 -11.06 -17.85 -11.00
CA PRO A 212 -11.26 -19.30 -10.98
C PRO A 212 -11.01 -19.97 -12.33
#